data_AF-A0A9X5BGE7-F1
#
_entry.id   AF-A0A9X5BGE7-F1
#
_cell.length_a   1.000
_cell.length_b   1.000
_cell.length_c   1.000
_cell.angle_alpha   90.00
_cell.angle_beta   90.00
_cell.angle_gamma   90.00
#
_symmetry.space_group_name_H-M   'P 1'
#
loop_
_entity.id
_entity.type
_entity.pdbx_description
1 polymer ?
#
loop_
_entity_poly.entity_id
_entity_poly.type
_entity_poly.pdbx_seq_one_letter_code
_entity_poly.pdbx_strand_id
1 'polypeptide(L)'
;MLALSMEDIDLENCQIHITKTYYRMNRTDIITEPKTDDSVRTIEIPVFLVNEIKDYWNRLYQYPKNERLFPVVAEAVQHTMKRHIDKAGVKKIDVHSLRHSHCAYLIKQGVQPLIIKERLGHKDIKITLNTYGHLYPSEQKKVASLLDKLIADDSDDKENAPAGNKGISE
;
A
#
# COMPACT_ATOMS: atom_id res chain seq x y z
N MET A 1 -10.62 5.91 5.95
CA MET A 1 -10.67 5.57 7.38
C MET A 1 -12.00 5.98 8.00
N LEU A 2 -12.31 7.28 8.14
CA LEU A 2 -13.49 7.73 8.90
C LEU A 2 -14.85 7.42 8.25
N ALA A 3 -14.90 7.01 6.99
CA ALA A 3 -16.12 6.59 6.32
C ALA A 3 -16.41 5.08 6.48
N LEU A 4 -15.43 4.29 6.91
CA LEU A 4 -15.54 2.83 6.94
C LEU A 4 -16.61 2.38 7.94
N SER A 5 -17.38 1.37 7.55
CA SER A 5 -18.29 0.57 8.37
C SER A 5 -17.82 -0.89 8.38
N MET A 6 -18.47 -1.76 9.13
CA MET A 6 -18.10 -3.19 9.14
C MET A 6 -18.46 -3.90 7.85
N GLU A 7 -19.44 -3.40 7.09
CA GLU A 7 -19.79 -3.93 5.77
C GLU A 7 -18.68 -3.76 4.73
N ASP A 8 -17.77 -2.80 4.95
CA ASP A 8 -16.63 -2.56 4.06
C ASP A 8 -15.46 -3.53 4.32
N ILE A 9 -15.54 -4.39 5.33
CA ILE A 9 -14.42 -5.20 5.82
C ILE A 9 -14.73 -6.67 5.64
N ASP A 10 -14.02 -7.31 4.72
CA ASP A 10 -14.06 -8.75 4.54
C ASP A 10 -13.04 -9.40 5.49
N LEU A 11 -13.58 -9.91 6.60
CA LEU A 11 -12.80 -10.55 7.66
C LEU A 11 -12.30 -11.96 7.30
N GLU A 12 -12.87 -12.58 6.27
CA GLU A 12 -12.50 -13.93 5.81
C GLU A 12 -11.37 -13.85 4.80
N ASN A 13 -11.51 -12.97 3.81
CA ASN A 13 -10.49 -12.77 2.77
C ASN A 13 -9.41 -11.74 3.18
N CYS A 14 -9.51 -11.15 4.37
CA CYS A 14 -8.57 -10.15 4.88
C CYS A 14 -8.48 -8.90 3.98
N GLN A 15 -9.63 -8.36 3.59
CA GLN A 15 -9.72 -7.22 2.68
C GLN A 15 -10.51 -6.05 3.28
N ILE A 16 -10.19 -4.83 2.84
CA ILE A 16 -11.02 -3.64 3.09
C ILE A 16 -11.42 -3.03 1.74
N HIS A 17 -12.71 -2.84 1.54
CA HIS A 17 -13.30 -2.12 0.42
C HIS A 17 -13.39 -0.63 0.74
N ILE A 18 -12.66 0.19 0.01
CA ILE A 18 -12.65 1.64 0.17
C ILE A 18 -13.50 2.23 -0.94
N THR A 19 -14.78 2.42 -0.66
CA THR A 19 -15.81 2.84 -1.64
C THR A 19 -16.45 4.19 -1.31
N LYS A 20 -16.11 4.78 -0.15
CA LYS A 20 -16.72 6.02 0.36
C LYS A 20 -15.72 6.92 1.07
N THR A 21 -16.03 8.21 1.07
CA THR A 21 -15.29 9.24 1.79
C THR A 21 -16.17 9.94 2.81
N TYR A 22 -15.55 10.50 3.84
CA TYR A 22 -16.20 11.23 4.91
C TYR A 22 -15.63 12.64 4.97
N TYR A 23 -16.51 13.63 5.01
CA TYR A 23 -16.17 15.00 5.36
C TYR A 23 -17.31 15.63 6.15
N ARG A 24 -17.03 16.77 6.79
CA ARG A 24 -18.01 17.49 7.59
C ARG A 24 -18.24 18.88 7.00
N MET A 25 -19.50 19.25 6.82
CA MET A 25 -19.90 20.56 6.31
C MET A 25 -21.06 21.09 7.14
N ASN A 26 -20.98 22.34 7.61
CA ASN A 26 -22.02 22.97 8.45
C ASN A 26 -22.44 22.11 9.66
N ARG A 27 -21.45 21.46 10.30
CA ARG A 27 -21.63 20.52 11.44
C ARG A 27 -22.37 19.23 11.09
N THR A 28 -22.73 19.00 9.83
CA THR A 28 -23.33 17.76 9.35
C THR A 28 -22.27 16.84 8.78
N ASP A 29 -22.36 15.57 9.16
CA ASP A 29 -21.52 14.49 8.65
C ASP A 29 -22.01 14.09 7.26
N ILE A 30 -21.13 14.13 6.27
CA ILE A 30 -21.45 13.80 4.88
C ILE A 30 -20.57 12.63 4.45
N ILE A 31 -21.24 11.59 3.96
CA ILE A 31 -20.62 10.42 3.34
C ILE A 31 -20.99 10.48 1.87
N THR A 32 -19.98 10.45 1.00
CA THR A 32 -20.18 10.39 -0.44
C THR A 32 -19.33 9.30 -1.05
N GLU A 33 -19.70 8.89 -2.25
CA GLU A 33 -18.79 8.18 -3.12
C GLU A 33 -17.57 9.07 -3.44
N PRO A 34 -16.40 8.46 -3.68
CA PRO A 34 -15.23 9.19 -4.11
C PRO A 34 -15.48 9.94 -5.42
N LYS A 35 -14.83 11.09 -5.58
CA LYS A 35 -14.99 11.93 -6.78
C LYS A 35 -14.46 11.28 -8.07
N THR A 36 -13.76 10.17 -7.98
CA THR A 36 -13.11 9.48 -9.10
C THR A 36 -13.11 7.97 -8.85
N ASP A 37 -13.35 7.18 -9.89
CA ASP A 37 -13.33 5.72 -9.84
C ASP A 37 -12.01 5.16 -9.29
N ASP A 38 -10.87 5.80 -9.59
CA ASP A 38 -9.53 5.42 -9.09
C ASP A 38 -9.41 5.42 -7.54
N SER A 39 -10.32 6.11 -6.85
CA SER A 39 -10.35 6.13 -5.39
C SER A 39 -11.11 4.95 -4.80
N VAL A 40 -11.96 4.28 -5.60
CA VAL A 40 -12.63 3.04 -5.24
C VAL A 40 -11.64 1.89 -5.39
N ARG A 41 -11.36 1.19 -4.29
CA ARG A 41 -10.36 0.10 -4.31
C ARG A 41 -10.59 -0.90 -3.20
N THR A 42 -10.05 -2.09 -3.40
CA THR A 42 -9.91 -3.12 -2.36
C THR A 42 -8.46 -3.19 -1.95
N ILE A 43 -8.18 -3.21 -0.64
CA ILE A 43 -6.83 -3.41 -0.12
C ILE A 43 -6.75 -4.68 0.70
N GLU A 44 -5.73 -5.49 0.43
CA GLU A 44 -5.35 -6.59 1.30
C GLU A 44 -4.79 -6.06 2.61
N ILE A 45 -5.21 -6.64 3.73
CA ILE A 45 -4.75 -6.30 5.07
C ILE A 45 -4.18 -7.52 5.79
N PRO A 46 -3.17 -7.33 6.66
CA PRO A 46 -2.61 -8.43 7.43
C PRO A 46 -3.61 -8.94 8.48
N VAL A 47 -3.51 -10.23 8.81
CA VAL A 47 -4.38 -10.92 9.79
C VAL A 47 -4.39 -10.22 11.16
N PHE A 48 -3.26 -9.65 11.60
CA PHE A 48 -3.23 -8.92 12.87
C PHE A 48 -4.19 -7.73 12.87
N LEU A 49 -4.30 -7.00 11.76
CA LEU A 49 -5.21 -5.86 11.64
C LEU A 49 -6.67 -6.32 11.61
N VAL A 50 -6.95 -7.47 10.97
CA VAL A 50 -8.28 -8.11 11.04
C VAL A 50 -8.65 -8.40 12.50
N ASN A 51 -7.72 -8.94 13.28
CA ASN A 51 -7.95 -9.23 14.70
C ASN A 51 -8.17 -7.96 15.52
N GLU A 52 -7.36 -6.91 15.30
CA GLU A 52 -7.56 -5.61 15.97
C GLU A 52 -8.92 -4.99 15.64
N ILE A 53 -9.38 -5.08 14.39
CA ILE A 53 -10.70 -4.61 13.98
C ILE A 53 -11.81 -5.43 14.66
N LYS A 54 -11.69 -6.76 14.70
CA LYS A 54 -12.64 -7.65 15.39
C LYS A 54 -12.71 -7.31 16.88
N ASP A 55 -11.56 -7.16 17.53
CA ASP A 55 -11.47 -6.84 18.96
C ASP A 55 -12.07 -5.48 19.26
N TYR A 56 -11.84 -4.48 18.40
CA TYR A 56 -12.45 -3.17 18.53
C TYR A 56 -13.97 -3.24 18.36
N TRP A 57 -14.45 -3.93 17.32
CA TRP A 57 -15.87 -4.11 17.05
C TRP A 57 -16.62 -4.80 18.18
N ASN A 58 -16.04 -5.86 18.75
CA ASN A 58 -16.65 -6.61 19.85
C ASN A 58 -16.83 -5.78 21.14
N ARG A 59 -16.10 -4.68 21.28
CA ARG A 59 -16.29 -3.72 22.40
C ARG A 59 -17.48 -2.78 22.17
N LEU A 60 -17.98 -2.68 20.93
CA LEU A 60 -19.13 -1.86 20.57
C LEU A 60 -20.41 -2.70 20.75
N TYR A 61 -21.06 -2.56 21.90
CA TYR A 61 -22.27 -3.32 22.23
C TYR A 61 -23.42 -3.04 21.26
N GLN A 62 -23.92 -4.08 20.58
CA GLN A 62 -25.03 -4.01 19.62
C GLN A 62 -24.85 -2.94 18.52
N TYR A 63 -23.61 -2.68 18.11
CA TYR A 63 -23.34 -1.67 17.09
C TYR A 63 -23.76 -2.18 15.71
N PRO A 64 -24.49 -1.39 14.91
CA PRO A 64 -24.99 -1.83 13.61
C PRO A 64 -23.90 -1.78 12.54
N LYS A 65 -23.84 -2.81 11.68
CA LYS A 65 -22.73 -3.02 10.73
C LYS A 65 -22.58 -1.93 9.66
N ASN A 66 -23.67 -1.25 9.33
CA ASN A 66 -23.73 -0.18 8.33
C ASN A 66 -23.30 1.19 8.88
N GLU A 67 -23.19 1.34 10.20
CA GLU A 67 -22.70 2.58 10.81
C GLU A 67 -21.18 2.70 10.72
N ARG A 68 -20.70 3.94 10.79
CA ARG A 68 -19.25 4.20 10.77
C ARG A 68 -18.57 3.50 11.95
N LEU A 69 -17.54 2.72 11.65
CA LEU A 69 -16.73 2.02 12.64
C LEU A 69 -16.09 3.00 13.63
N PHE A 70 -15.67 4.16 13.15
CA PHE A 70 -15.09 5.22 13.98
C PHE A 70 -16.04 6.44 14.00
N PRO A 71 -16.94 6.56 14.99
CA PRO A 71 -17.88 7.68 15.12
C PRO A 71 -17.18 8.93 15.69
N VAL A 72 -16.04 9.29 15.12
CA VAL A 72 -15.24 10.46 15.48
C VAL A 72 -15.05 11.35 14.27
N VAL A 73 -14.82 12.64 14.53
CA VAL A 73 -14.55 13.61 13.47
C VAL A 73 -13.06 13.79 13.28
N ALA A 74 -12.64 14.20 12.08
CA ALA A 74 -11.23 14.38 11.73
C ALA A 74 -10.47 15.26 12.73
N GLU A 75 -11.08 16.36 13.17
CA GLU A 75 -10.54 17.28 14.17
C GLU A 75 -10.18 16.57 15.49
N ALA A 76 -11.05 15.67 15.97
CA ALA A 76 -10.85 14.95 17.22
C ALA A 76 -9.69 13.95 17.12
N VAL A 77 -9.55 13.31 15.95
CA VAL A 77 -8.40 12.44 15.65
C VAL A 77 -7.11 13.25 15.63
N GLN A 78 -7.09 14.40 14.96
CA GLN A 78 -5.92 15.28 14.91
C GLN A 78 -5.52 15.78 16.30
N HIS A 79 -6.48 16.22 17.11
CA HIS A 79 -6.21 16.70 18.46
C HIS A 79 -5.66 15.57 19.36
N THR A 80 -6.26 14.39 19.29
CA THR A 80 -5.80 13.21 20.02
C THR A 80 -4.37 12.84 19.61
N MET A 81 -4.10 12.79 18.31
CA MET A 81 -2.78 12.49 17.77
C MET A 81 -1.73 13.50 18.23
N LYS A 82 -2.02 14.81 18.16
CA LYS A 82 -1.14 15.88 18.65
C LYS A 82 -0.77 15.69 20.12
N ARG A 83 -1.76 15.42 20.97
CA ARG A 83 -1.56 15.18 22.41
C ARG A 83 -0.64 13.97 22.66
N HIS A 84 -0.80 12.88 21.92
CA HIS A 84 0.04 11.70 22.08
C HIS A 84 1.45 11.90 21.52
N ILE A 85 1.61 12.65 20.44
CA ILE A 85 2.93 13.04 19.93
C ILE A 85 3.71 13.87 20.95
N ASP A 86 3.07 14.88 21.54
CA ASP A 86 3.70 15.74 22.54
C ASP A 86 4.14 14.91 23.78
N LYS A 87 3.32 13.94 24.20
CA LYS A 87 3.68 13.00 25.29
C LYS A 87 4.83 12.07 24.94
N ALA A 88 4.91 11.63 23.69
CA ALA A 88 5.96 10.71 23.23
C ALA A 88 7.29 11.43 22.93
N GLY A 89 7.30 12.77 22.87
CA GLY A 89 8.50 13.55 22.54
C GLY A 89 8.97 13.37 21.10
N VAL A 90 8.09 12.94 20.19
CA VAL A 90 8.44 12.68 18.78
C VAL A 90 8.11 13.88 17.89
N LYS A 91 8.60 13.86 16.65
CA LYS A 91 8.32 14.89 15.65
C LYS A 91 6.80 15.06 15.46
N LYS A 92 6.35 16.32 15.48
CA LYS A 92 4.96 16.68 15.17
C LYS A 92 4.64 16.35 13.71
N ILE A 93 3.62 15.53 13.52
CA ILE A 93 3.10 15.10 12.23
C ILE A 93 1.57 15.12 12.29
N ASP A 94 0.91 15.22 11.14
CA ASP A 94 -0.54 15.15 11.02
C ASP A 94 -1.02 13.73 10.65
N VAL A 95 -2.33 13.53 10.60
CA VAL A 95 -2.92 12.22 10.23
C VAL A 95 -2.55 11.83 8.79
N HIS A 96 -2.43 12.81 7.89
CA HIS A 96 -2.06 12.54 6.49
C HIS A 96 -0.61 12.05 6.38
N SER A 97 0.27 12.51 7.26
CA SER A 97 1.66 12.07 7.36
C SER A 97 1.80 10.59 7.67
N LEU A 98 0.82 9.95 8.34
CA LEU A 98 0.81 8.50 8.51
C LEU A 98 0.72 7.75 7.17
N ARG A 99 -0.06 8.29 6.22
CA ARG A 99 -0.12 7.76 4.85
C ARG A 99 1.21 7.94 4.12
N HIS A 100 1.88 9.08 4.33
CA HIS A 100 3.23 9.29 3.80
C HIS A 100 4.24 8.31 4.39
N SER A 101 4.20 8.09 5.71
CA SER A 101 5.06 7.11 6.40
C SER A 101 4.82 5.69 5.90
N HIS A 102 3.56 5.28 5.71
CA HIS A 102 3.22 3.98 5.15
C HIS A 102 3.81 3.81 3.74
N CYS A 103 3.69 4.84 2.89
CA CYS A 103 4.26 4.79 1.55
C CYS A 103 5.79 4.67 1.57
N ALA A 104 6.47 5.53 2.34
CA ALA A 104 7.92 5.50 2.49
C ALA A 104 8.41 4.14 3.03
N TYR A 105 7.68 3.55 3.98
CA TYR A 105 7.97 2.22 4.49
C TYR A 105 7.89 1.15 3.40
N LEU A 106 6.81 1.12 2.60
CA LEU A 106 6.68 0.15 1.50
C LEU A 106 7.80 0.30 0.45
N ILE A 107 8.18 1.54 0.13
CA ILE A 107 9.31 1.79 -0.79
C ILE A 107 10.61 1.23 -0.22
N LYS A 108 10.87 1.47 1.06
CA LYS A 108 12.05 0.91 1.74
C LYS A 108 12.06 -0.62 1.76
N GLN A 109 10.89 -1.26 1.78
CA GLN A 109 10.75 -2.72 1.67
C GLN A 109 10.87 -3.23 0.22
N GLY A 110 11.12 -2.36 -0.76
CA GLY A 110 11.27 -2.75 -2.17
C GLY A 110 9.96 -3.02 -2.90
N VAL A 111 8.82 -2.58 -2.34
CA VAL A 111 7.51 -2.75 -3.00
C VAL A 111 7.45 -1.90 -4.26
N GLN A 112 6.96 -2.48 -5.35
CA GLN A 112 6.93 -1.82 -6.65
C GLN A 112 6.04 -0.57 -6.64
N PRO A 113 6.44 0.53 -7.32
CA PRO A 113 5.69 1.78 -7.33
C PRO A 113 4.23 1.64 -7.80
N LEU A 114 3.97 0.73 -8.74
CA LEU A 114 2.63 0.48 -9.27
C LEU A 114 1.70 -0.11 -8.21
N ILE A 115 2.17 -1.10 -7.45
CA ILE A 115 1.43 -1.71 -6.33
C ILE A 115 1.12 -0.67 -5.26
N ILE A 116 2.10 0.20 -4.95
CA ILE A 116 1.92 1.30 -3.99
C ILE A 116 0.85 2.29 -4.50
N LYS A 117 0.89 2.67 -5.78
CA LYS A 117 -0.11 3.54 -6.41
C LYS A 117 -1.52 2.95 -6.26
N GLU A 118 -1.70 1.68 -6.61
CA GLU A 118 -2.98 0.96 -6.50
C GLU A 118 -3.47 0.90 -5.06
N ARG A 119 -2.62 0.48 -4.11
CA ARG A 119 -2.96 0.41 -2.68
C ARG A 119 -3.39 1.76 -2.11
N LEU A 120 -2.74 2.85 -2.53
CA LEU A 120 -3.04 4.19 -2.08
C LEU A 120 -4.26 4.81 -2.81
N GLY A 121 -4.63 4.29 -3.99
CA GLY A 121 -5.67 4.90 -4.83
C GLY A 121 -5.23 6.22 -5.44
N HIS A 122 -3.96 6.32 -5.86
CA HIS A 122 -3.50 7.48 -6.63
C HIS A 122 -3.92 7.33 -8.09
N LYS A 123 -4.55 8.35 -8.67
CA LYS A 123 -4.95 8.36 -10.08
C LYS A 123 -3.77 8.10 -11.02
N ASP A 124 -2.65 8.78 -10.77
CA ASP A 124 -1.44 8.67 -11.56
C ASP A 124 -0.27 8.19 -10.68
N ILE A 125 0.52 7.26 -11.22
CA ILE A 125 1.79 6.82 -10.62
C ILE A 125 2.78 7.98 -10.44
N LYS A 126 2.69 9.02 -11.28
CA LYS A 126 3.46 10.25 -11.15
C LYS A 126 3.28 10.92 -9.78
N ILE A 127 2.11 10.81 -9.15
CA ILE A 127 1.90 11.35 -7.80
C ILE A 127 2.86 10.66 -6.82
N THR A 128 2.90 9.33 -6.86
CA THR A 128 3.82 8.53 -6.03
C THR A 128 5.29 8.83 -6.38
N LEU A 129 5.64 8.87 -7.65
CA LEU A 129 7.04 9.08 -8.07
C LEU A 129 7.52 10.52 -7.82
N ASN A 130 6.68 11.53 -7.99
CA ASN A 130 7.04 12.91 -7.71
C ASN A 130 7.24 13.14 -6.20
N THR A 131 6.41 12.50 -5.36
CA THR A 131 6.51 12.66 -3.90
C THR A 131 7.64 11.81 -3.29
N TYR A 132 7.84 10.58 -3.77
CA TYR A 132 8.73 9.61 -3.13
C TYR A 132 9.84 9.06 -4.03
N GLY A 133 10.01 9.56 -5.24
CA GLY A 133 10.99 9.08 -6.23
C GLY A 133 12.42 9.00 -5.66
N HIS A 134 12.77 9.98 -4.82
CA HIS A 134 14.06 10.06 -4.15
C HIS A 134 14.34 8.94 -3.13
N LEU A 135 13.32 8.17 -2.73
CA LEU A 135 13.48 7.02 -1.83
C LEU A 135 13.80 5.72 -2.56
N TYR A 136 13.64 5.67 -3.88
CA TYR A 136 13.96 4.46 -4.65
C TYR A 136 15.47 4.38 -4.90
N PRO A 137 16.11 3.24 -4.58
CA PRO A 137 17.51 3.04 -4.90
C PRO A 137 17.71 2.98 -6.42
N SER A 138 18.90 3.37 -6.88
CA SER A 138 19.29 3.17 -8.28
C SER A 138 19.54 1.68 -8.52
N GLU A 139 18.78 1.10 -9.44
CA GLU A 139 18.94 -0.30 -9.86
C GLU A 139 19.89 -0.45 -11.06
N GLN A 140 20.53 0.63 -11.53
CA GLN A 140 21.34 0.62 -12.77
C GLN A 140 22.46 -0.42 -12.76
N LYS A 141 23.17 -0.58 -11.63
CA LYS A 141 24.22 -1.62 -11.51
C LYS A 141 23.65 -3.03 -11.59
N LYS A 142 22.50 -3.26 -10.96
CA LYS A 142 21.82 -4.56 -10.99
C LYS A 142 21.34 -4.90 -12.40
N VAL A 143 20.84 -3.90 -13.14
CA VAL A 143 20.47 -4.06 -14.56
C VAL A 143 21.69 -4.43 -15.39
N ALA A 144 22.80 -3.71 -15.24
CA ALA A 144 24.05 -4.05 -15.95
C ALA A 144 24.50 -5.48 -15.65
N SER A 145 24.59 -5.86 -14.37
CA SER A 145 24.99 -7.21 -13.97
C SER A 145 24.02 -8.31 -14.44
N LEU A 146 22.74 -8.00 -14.63
CA LEU A 146 21.77 -8.96 -15.17
C LEU A 146 22.00 -9.19 -16.67
N LEU A 147 22.33 -8.13 -17.42
CA LEU A 147 22.65 -8.23 -18.85
C LEU A 147 23.96 -8.98 -19.07
N ASP A 148 24.98 -8.74 -18.24
CA ASP A 148 26.27 -9.46 -18.31
C ASP A 148 26.08 -10.98 -18.13
N LYS A 149 25.24 -11.38 -17.16
CA LYS A 149 24.92 -12.80 -16.92
C LYS A 149 24.22 -13.46 -18.10
N LEU A 150 23.31 -12.72 -18.75
CA LEU A 150 22.52 -13.24 -19.86
C LEU A 150 23.41 -13.60 -21.07
N ILE A 151 24.53 -12.87 -21.26
CA ILE A 151 25.53 -13.18 -22.29
C ILE A 151 26.44 -14.35 -21.86
N ALA A 152 26.79 -14.44 -20.58
CA ALA A 152 27.63 -15.52 -20.06
C ALA A 152 26.92 -16.89 -20.15
N ASP A 153 25.65 -16.96 -19.77
CA ASP A 153 24.84 -18.19 -19.84
C ASP A 153 24.63 -18.64 -21.31
N ASP A 154 24.48 -17.71 -22.26
CA ASP A 154 24.38 -18.01 -23.71
C ASP A 154 25.71 -18.52 -24.32
N SER A 155 26.84 -18.25 -23.67
CA SER A 155 28.16 -18.71 -24.12
C SER A 155 28.53 -20.12 -23.65
N ASP A 156 28.01 -20.57 -22.50
CA ASP A 156 28.25 -21.93 -21.97
C ASP A 156 27.48 -23.01 -22.76
N ASP A 157 26.33 -22.67 -23.36
CA ASP A 157 25.55 -23.60 -24.20
C ASP A 157 26.18 -23.85 -25.59
N LYS A 158 27.12 -23.00 -26.04
CA LYS A 158 27.79 -23.16 -27.34
C LYS A 158 29.09 -23.98 -27.29
N GLU A 159 29.67 -24.20 -26.12
CA GLU A 159 30.90 -25.02 -25.99
C GLU A 159 30.64 -26.53 -25.82
N ASN A 160 29.38 -26.97 -25.61
CA ASN A 160 29.05 -28.38 -25.42
C ASN A 160 28.37 -29.06 -26.63
N ALA A 161 28.40 -28.45 -27.81
CA ALA A 161 28.02 -29.17 -29.04
C ALA A 161 29.09 -30.25 -29.33
N PRO A 162 28.74 -31.55 -29.37
CA PRO A 162 29.73 -32.59 -29.59
C PRO A 162 30.35 -32.37 -30.96
N ALA A 163 31.68 -32.27 -31.00
CA ALA A 163 32.45 -32.20 -32.22
C ALA A 163 32.09 -33.41 -33.09
N GLY A 164 31.28 -33.16 -34.12
CA GLY A 164 30.91 -34.12 -35.15
C GLY A 164 32.18 -34.71 -35.73
N ASN A 165 32.36 -36.01 -35.48
CA ASN A 165 33.47 -36.85 -35.88
C ASN A 165 33.81 -36.62 -37.37
N LYS A 166 34.92 -35.94 -37.66
CA LYS A 166 35.55 -35.95 -38.98
C LYS A 166 36.50 -37.13 -39.05
N GLY A 167 36.03 -38.20 -39.67
CA GLY A 167 36.86 -39.32 -40.12
C GLY A 167 36.00 -40.32 -40.88
N ILE A 168 36.43 -41.02 -41.92
CA ILE A 168 37.66 -41.11 -42.72
C ILE A 168 37.16 -41.61 -44.10
N SER A 169 37.91 -41.29 -45.15
CA SER A 169 37.83 -41.78 -46.53
C SER A 169 37.27 -43.19 -46.76
N GLU A 170 36.47 -43.35 -47.81
CA GLU A 170 36.82 -44.08 -49.06
C GLU A 170 35.81 -43.74 -50.18
#